data_AF-A0A4U6R9M0-F1
#
_entry.id   AF-A0A4U6R9M0-F1
#
_cell.length_a   1.000
_cell.length_b   1.000
_cell.length_c   1.000
_cell.angle_alpha   90.00
_cell.angle_beta   90.00
_cell.angle_gamma   90.00
#
_symmetry.space_group_name_H-M   'P 1'
#
loop_
_entity.id
_entity.type
_entity.pdbx_description
1 polymer ?
#
loop_
_entity_poly.entity_id
_entity_poly.type
_entity_poly.pdbx_seq_one_letter_code
_entity_poly.pdbx_strand_id
1 'polypeptide(L)'
;MSRYVLSKKATKKTSNSLKPLFSFVFIGLILLLMFIRAGSEDFGEYSDWQTIVVNGKSRSPQGSFSIETAGTEYPIALPNSNARTFWYQVDYFDEVQVRLTEGRRIAALRFREEEIYGIDEFEEAAERTYSTLTDKMIQISVIYSIIMIFLIVKERS
;
A
#
# COMPACT_ATOMS: atom_id res chain seq x y z
N MET A 1 -49.96 -23.42 38.22
CA MET A 1 -48.55 -23.33 37.77
C MET A 1 -48.44 -22.23 36.73
N SER A 2 -47.81 -21.10 37.08
CA SER A 2 -47.85 -19.83 36.35
C SER A 2 -46.80 -19.75 35.23
N ARG A 3 -47.23 -19.47 34.00
CA ARG A 3 -46.40 -19.31 32.78
C ARG A 3 -45.44 -18.11 32.80
N TYR A 4 -45.31 -17.42 33.94
CA TYR A 4 -44.53 -16.19 34.08
C TYR A 4 -43.03 -16.40 34.38
N VAL A 5 -42.58 -17.63 34.63
CA VAL A 5 -41.18 -17.89 35.02
C VAL A 5 -40.25 -18.11 33.81
N LEU A 6 -40.79 -18.41 32.62
CA LEU A 6 -39.98 -18.77 31.44
C LEU A 6 -39.59 -17.60 30.54
N SER A 7 -40.17 -16.40 30.73
CA SER A 7 -39.88 -15.24 29.87
C SER A 7 -38.62 -14.47 30.26
N LYS A 8 -38.17 -14.53 31.53
CA LYS A 8 -37.02 -13.72 31.99
C LYS A 8 -35.64 -14.32 31.69
N LYS A 9 -35.55 -15.56 31.18
CA LYS A 9 -34.25 -16.23 30.96
C LYS A 9 -33.73 -16.15 29.52
N ALA A 10 -34.50 -15.63 28.57
CA ALA A 10 -34.13 -15.62 27.15
C ALA A 10 -33.55 -14.30 26.63
N THR A 11 -33.55 -13.22 27.41
CA THR A 11 -33.18 -11.86 26.96
C THR A 11 -31.89 -11.33 27.57
N LYS A 12 -30.95 -12.20 27.96
CA LYS A 12 -29.68 -11.75 28.56
C LYS A 12 -28.47 -12.54 28.08
N LYS A 13 -28.24 -12.62 26.76
CA LYS A 13 -26.95 -13.10 26.23
C LYS A 13 -26.64 -12.69 24.79
N THR A 14 -26.80 -11.41 24.44
CA THR A 14 -26.33 -10.90 23.13
C THR A 14 -25.64 -9.53 23.19
N SER A 15 -25.28 -9.01 24.37
CA SER A 15 -24.71 -7.66 24.49
C SER A 15 -23.16 -7.62 24.56
N ASN A 16 -22.46 -8.74 24.75
CA ASN A 16 -21.00 -8.71 24.99
C ASN A 16 -20.11 -9.39 23.92
N SER A 17 -20.64 -9.91 22.80
CA SER A 17 -19.79 -10.65 21.85
C SER A 17 -19.01 -9.79 20.85
N LEU A 18 -19.41 -8.53 20.63
CA LEU A 18 -18.82 -7.66 19.59
C LEU A 18 -17.68 -6.76 20.10
N LYS A 19 -17.66 -6.41 21.39
CA LYS A 19 -16.62 -5.58 22.02
C LYS A 19 -15.18 -6.09 21.84
N PRO A 20 -14.89 -7.40 22.01
CA PRO A 20 -13.53 -7.90 21.77
C PRO A 20 -13.16 -7.83 20.28
N LEU A 21 -14.10 -8.07 19.36
CA LEU A 21 -13.88 -7.98 17.93
C LEU A 21 -13.52 -6.55 17.51
N PHE A 22 -14.24 -5.55 18.03
CA PHE A 22 -13.96 -4.15 17.75
C PHE A 22 -12.61 -3.69 18.29
N SER A 23 -12.26 -4.07 19.52
CA SER A 23 -10.94 -3.75 20.09
C SER A 23 -9.81 -4.35 19.25
N PHE A 24 -10.01 -5.56 18.73
CA PHE A 24 -9.05 -6.24 17.85
C PHE A 24 -8.87 -5.51 16.50
N VAL A 25 -9.97 -5.04 15.89
CA VAL A 25 -9.93 -4.25 14.65
C VAL A 25 -9.20 -2.92 14.86
N PHE A 26 -9.45 -2.25 15.98
CA PHE A 26 -8.80 -0.98 16.30
C PHE A 26 -7.29 -1.12 16.54
N ILE A 27 -6.88 -2.14 17.32
CA ILE A 27 -5.46 -2.45 17.51
C ILE A 27 -4.80 -2.83 16.17
N GLY A 28 -5.48 -3.60 15.32
CA GLY A 28 -5.01 -3.93 13.97
C GLY A 28 -4.79 -2.68 13.10
N LEU A 29 -5.69 -1.71 13.16
CA LEU A 29 -5.55 -0.42 12.48
C LEU A 29 -4.35 0.40 13.00
N ILE A 30 -4.11 0.42 14.31
CA ILE A 30 -2.94 1.09 14.91
C ILE A 30 -1.64 0.40 14.52
N LEU A 31 -1.59 -0.93 14.55
CA LEU A 31 -0.40 -1.67 14.12
C LEU A 31 -0.11 -1.46 12.63
N LEU A 32 -1.16 -1.41 11.80
CA LEU A 32 -1.04 -1.06 10.38
C LEU A 32 -0.49 0.38 10.20
N LEU A 33 -0.93 1.34 11.02
CA LEU A 33 -0.40 2.72 11.02
C LEU A 33 1.09 2.74 11.34
N MET A 34 1.50 2.03 12.41
CA MET A 34 2.90 1.97 12.80
C MET A 34 3.76 1.31 11.73
N PHE A 35 3.26 0.26 11.08
CA PHE A 35 3.96 -0.42 9.99
C PHE A 35 4.15 0.47 8.75
N ILE A 36 3.10 1.19 8.32
CA ILE A 36 3.18 2.10 7.17
C ILE A 36 4.10 3.28 7.46
N ARG A 37 4.05 3.83 8.68
CA ARG A 37 4.93 4.92 9.12
C ARG A 37 6.40 4.50 9.20
N ALA A 38 6.68 3.28 9.65
CA ALA A 38 8.04 2.75 9.66
C ALA A 38 8.60 2.62 8.22
N GLY A 39 7.77 2.21 7.26
CA GLY A 39 8.19 2.09 5.84
C GLY A 39 8.45 3.43 5.13
N SER A 40 8.00 4.56 5.66
CA SER A 40 8.25 5.88 5.06
C SER A 40 9.59 6.50 5.45
N GLU A 41 10.25 6.01 6.50
CA GLU A 41 11.56 6.52 6.94
C GLU A 41 12.73 5.79 6.24
N ASP A 42 12.48 4.65 5.60
CA ASP A 42 13.46 3.87 4.83
C ASP A 42 13.41 4.23 3.33
N PHE A 43 13.72 5.48 2.99
CA PHE A 43 14.29 5.77 1.67
C PHE A 43 15.71 5.16 1.66
N GLY A 44 15.78 3.85 1.40
CA GLY A 44 17.01 3.06 1.47
C GLY A 44 18.06 3.48 0.45
N GLU A 45 19.23 2.85 0.52
CA GLU A 45 20.31 3.14 -0.42
C GLU A 45 19.91 2.73 -1.85
N TYR A 46 20.10 3.65 -2.80
CA TYR A 46 19.89 3.38 -4.22
C TYR A 46 21.18 2.84 -4.83
N SER A 47 21.06 1.85 -5.72
CA SER A 47 22.20 1.40 -6.51
C SER A 47 22.78 2.56 -7.33
N ASP A 48 24.06 2.45 -7.68
CA ASP A 48 24.64 3.25 -8.75
C ASP A 48 23.90 3.00 -10.07
N TRP A 49 24.10 3.90 -11.03
CA TRP A 49 23.59 3.70 -12.39
C TRP A 49 24.18 2.43 -12.99
N GLN A 50 23.30 1.54 -13.41
CA GLN A 50 23.68 0.29 -14.06
C GLN A 50 22.91 0.13 -15.37
N THR A 51 23.58 -0.41 -16.38
CA THR A 51 22.96 -0.75 -17.65
C THR A 51 22.39 -2.16 -17.58
N ILE A 52 21.13 -2.32 -17.97
CA ILE A 52 20.49 -3.62 -18.13
C ILE A 52 20.00 -3.79 -19.56
N VAL A 53 20.05 -5.03 -20.05
CA VAL A 53 19.51 -5.40 -21.36
C VAL A 53 18.10 -5.96 -21.18
N VAL A 54 17.15 -5.41 -21.92
CA VAL A 54 15.74 -5.81 -21.86
C VAL A 54 15.56 -7.17 -22.54
N ASN A 55 15.27 -8.20 -21.76
CA ASN A 55 14.92 -9.54 -22.26
C ASN A 55 13.40 -9.78 -22.31
N GLY A 56 12.61 -8.83 -21.84
CA GLY A 56 11.16 -8.96 -21.84
C GLY A 56 10.49 -7.81 -21.14
N LYS A 57 9.18 -7.74 -21.31
CA LYS A 57 8.33 -6.79 -20.61
C LYS A 57 7.06 -7.47 -20.15
N SER A 58 6.69 -7.21 -18.91
CA SER A 58 5.47 -7.75 -18.30
C SER A 58 4.60 -6.59 -17.82
N ARG A 59 3.31 -6.89 -17.70
CA ARG A 59 2.33 -5.99 -17.11
C ARG A 59 1.39 -6.78 -16.21
N SER A 60 1.27 -6.38 -14.96
CA SER A 60 0.31 -6.96 -14.04
C SER A 60 -1.12 -6.49 -14.38
N PRO A 61 -2.17 -7.28 -14.05
CA PRO A 61 -3.56 -6.85 -14.21
C PRO A 61 -3.87 -5.55 -13.46
N GLN A 62 -3.17 -5.29 -12.35
CA GLN A 62 -3.27 -4.09 -11.54
C GLN A 62 -2.58 -2.87 -12.18
N GLY A 63 -1.95 -3.04 -13.34
CA GLY A 63 -1.31 -1.97 -14.10
C GLY A 63 0.14 -1.69 -13.72
N SER A 64 0.79 -2.56 -12.94
CA SER A 64 2.24 -2.47 -12.70
C SER A 64 2.99 -2.91 -13.94
N PHE A 65 4.03 -2.17 -14.29
CA PHE A 65 4.91 -2.46 -15.42
C PHE A 65 6.25 -2.98 -14.91
N SER A 66 6.84 -3.93 -15.62
CA SER A 66 8.16 -4.45 -15.28
C SER A 66 9.00 -4.72 -16.53
N ILE A 67 10.32 -4.65 -16.35
CA ILE A 67 11.33 -5.06 -17.34
C ILE A 67 11.91 -6.39 -16.87
N GLU A 68 12.04 -7.36 -17.77
CA GLU A 68 12.73 -8.62 -17.49
C GLU A 68 14.16 -8.56 -18.02
N THR A 69 15.14 -8.94 -17.21
CA THR A 69 16.52 -9.15 -17.67
C THR A 69 17.13 -10.38 -17.01
N ALA A 70 17.80 -11.22 -17.79
CA ALA A 70 18.42 -12.46 -17.33
C ALA A 70 17.50 -13.36 -16.45
N GLY A 71 16.20 -13.42 -16.77
CA GLY A 71 15.21 -14.19 -16.02
C GLY A 71 14.79 -13.58 -14.67
N THR A 72 15.15 -12.32 -14.42
CA THR A 72 14.72 -11.54 -13.25
C THR A 72 13.81 -10.41 -13.70
N GLU A 73 12.68 -10.26 -13.01
CA GLU A 73 11.72 -9.18 -13.25
C GLU A 73 12.03 -7.97 -12.35
N TYR A 74 12.16 -6.80 -12.95
CA TYR A 74 12.42 -5.52 -12.30
C TYR A 74 11.20 -4.63 -12.45
N PRO A 75 10.39 -4.47 -11.39
CA PRO A 75 9.22 -3.61 -11.42
C PRO A 75 9.63 -2.15 -11.57
N ILE A 76 8.96 -1.43 -12.45
CA ILE A 76 9.00 0.03 -12.51
C ILE A 76 8.35 0.55 -11.23
N ALA A 77 9.12 1.26 -10.40
CA ALA A 77 8.62 1.69 -9.08
C ALA A 77 7.58 2.80 -9.20
N LEU A 78 7.68 3.61 -10.26
CA LEU A 78 6.88 4.81 -10.49
C LEU A 78 5.86 4.62 -11.64
N PRO A 79 4.56 4.45 -11.35
CA PRO A 79 3.53 4.30 -12.37
C PRO A 79 3.03 5.67 -12.89
N ASN A 80 3.90 6.45 -13.55
CA ASN A 80 3.52 7.74 -14.18
C ASN A 80 3.33 7.62 -15.71
N SER A 81 2.99 8.74 -16.37
CA SER A 81 2.83 8.79 -17.83
C SER A 81 4.12 8.48 -18.57
N ASN A 82 5.27 8.96 -18.08
CA ASN A 82 6.56 8.79 -18.75
C ASN A 82 7.00 7.33 -18.72
N ALA A 83 6.90 6.68 -17.57
CA ALA A 83 7.19 5.26 -17.39
C ALA A 83 6.28 4.38 -18.25
N ARG A 84 5.00 4.75 -18.38
CA ARG A 84 4.06 4.07 -19.26
C ARG A 84 4.43 4.23 -20.72
N THR A 85 4.76 5.44 -21.16
CA THR A 85 5.20 5.72 -22.53
C THR A 85 6.48 4.96 -22.86
N PHE A 86 7.47 5.00 -21.97
CA PHE A 86 8.69 4.22 -22.07
C PHE A 86 8.41 2.73 -22.23
N TRP A 87 7.50 2.14 -21.43
CA TRP A 87 7.19 0.71 -21.51
C TRP A 87 6.63 0.30 -22.89
N TYR A 88 5.92 1.20 -23.57
CA TYR A 88 5.48 0.98 -24.95
C TYR A 88 6.59 1.13 -25.98
N GLN A 89 7.61 1.93 -25.70
CA GLN A 89 8.71 2.23 -26.62
C GLN A 89 9.87 1.26 -26.52
N VAL A 90 10.10 0.66 -25.34
CA VAL A 90 11.21 -0.26 -25.11
C VAL A 90 10.91 -1.63 -25.72
N ASP A 91 11.89 -2.18 -26.42
CA ASP A 91 11.83 -3.45 -27.11
C ASP A 91 12.90 -4.43 -26.61
N TYR A 92 12.78 -5.68 -27.07
CA TYR A 92 13.73 -6.74 -26.74
C TYR A 92 15.14 -6.40 -27.26
N PHE A 93 16.15 -6.66 -26.43
CA PHE A 93 17.56 -6.27 -26.60
C PHE A 93 17.88 -4.78 -26.49
N ASP A 94 16.93 -3.92 -26.15
CA ASP A 94 17.26 -2.53 -25.82
C ASP A 94 18.08 -2.45 -24.52
N GLU A 95 19.04 -1.53 -24.51
CA GLU A 95 19.80 -1.16 -23.31
C GLU A 95 19.12 0.01 -22.61
N VAL A 96 18.91 -0.14 -21.30
CA VAL A 96 18.36 0.90 -20.44
C VAL A 96 19.26 1.08 -19.23
N GLN A 97 19.41 2.32 -18.78
CA GLN A 97 20.13 2.60 -17.54
C GLN A 97 19.14 2.77 -16.41
N VAL A 98 19.39 2.09 -15.30
CA VAL A 98 18.50 2.07 -14.14
C VAL A 98 19.26 2.35 -12.86
N ARG A 99 18.56 2.92 -11.87
CA ARG A 99 18.93 2.83 -10.46
C ARG A 99 17.88 2.02 -9.74
N LEU A 100 18.32 1.08 -8.91
CA LEU A 100 17.44 0.18 -8.18
C LEU A 100 17.33 0.58 -6.72
N THR A 101 16.15 0.34 -6.14
CA THR A 101 15.99 0.27 -4.68
C THR A 101 16.56 -1.05 -4.14
N GLU A 102 16.75 -1.14 -2.82
CA GLU A 102 17.09 -2.41 -2.14
C GLU A 102 16.11 -3.55 -2.49
N GLY A 103 14.83 -3.22 -2.65
CA GLY A 103 13.78 -4.13 -3.09
C GLY A 103 13.81 -4.50 -4.58
N ARG A 104 14.88 -4.12 -5.31
CA ARG A 104 15.09 -4.36 -6.75
C ARG A 104 14.02 -3.74 -7.65
N ARG A 105 13.44 -2.61 -7.24
CA ARG A 105 12.52 -1.83 -8.07
C ARG A 105 13.28 -0.72 -8.77
N ILE A 106 12.90 -0.40 -10.00
CA ILE A 106 13.53 0.67 -10.78
C ILE A 106 13.07 2.01 -10.20
N ALA A 107 13.96 2.69 -9.49
CA ALA A 107 13.74 3.99 -8.85
C ALA A 107 14.06 5.17 -9.78
N ALA A 108 15.00 5.00 -10.70
CA ALA A 108 15.26 5.94 -11.79
C ALA A 108 15.56 5.19 -13.09
N LEU A 109 15.23 5.81 -14.21
CA LEU A 109 15.28 5.19 -15.52
C LEU A 109 15.73 6.18 -16.59
N ARG A 110 16.70 5.76 -17.40
CA ARG A 110 17.13 6.44 -18.62
C ARG A 110 17.08 5.51 -19.81
N PHE A 111 16.68 6.04 -20.95
CA PHE A 111 16.62 5.32 -22.22
C PHE A 111 17.13 6.23 -23.33
N ARG A 112 18.12 5.77 -24.12
CA ARG A 112 18.72 6.54 -25.23
C ARG A 112 19.18 7.94 -24.82
N GLU A 113 19.89 8.02 -23.69
CA GLU A 113 20.40 9.28 -23.09
C GLU A 113 19.31 10.23 -22.55
N GLU A 114 18.03 9.89 -22.68
CA GLU A 114 16.92 10.65 -22.10
C GLU A 114 16.56 10.10 -20.70
N GLU A 115 16.37 11.02 -19.74
CA GLU A 115 15.85 10.68 -18.42
C GLU A 115 14.33 10.56 -18.46
N ILE A 116 13.82 9.35 -18.22
CA ILE A 116 12.37 9.06 -18.24
C ILE A 116 11.74 9.50 -16.91
N TYR A 117 12.41 9.18 -15.80
CA TYR A 117 12.14 9.70 -14.46
C TYR A 117 13.37 9.51 -13.56
N GLY A 118 13.53 10.43 -12.61
CA GLY A 118 14.61 10.43 -11.61
C GLY A 118 14.21 9.88 -10.24
N ILE A 119 15.19 9.81 -9.34
CA ILE A 119 14.95 9.44 -7.92
C ILE A 119 14.07 10.48 -7.23
N ASP A 120 14.27 11.76 -7.50
CA ASP A 120 13.48 12.84 -6.90
C ASP A 120 11.98 12.65 -7.17
N GLU A 121 11.61 12.28 -8.42
CA GLU A 121 10.23 11.96 -8.78
C GLU A 121 9.70 10.72 -8.04
N PHE A 122 10.57 9.71 -7.86
CA PHE A 122 10.25 8.51 -7.10
C PHE A 122 10.02 8.80 -5.62
N GLU A 123 10.91 9.56 -4.99
CA GLU A 123 10.80 9.98 -3.59
C GLU A 123 9.54 10.83 -3.38
N GLU A 124 9.28 11.81 -4.25
CA GLU A 124 8.08 12.64 -4.16
C GLU A 124 6.79 11.83 -4.35
N ALA A 125 6.78 10.86 -5.26
CA ALA A 125 5.62 9.99 -5.46
C ALA A 125 5.42 9.02 -4.28
N ALA A 126 6.50 8.50 -3.70
CA ALA A 126 6.46 7.68 -2.51
C ALA A 126 5.96 8.49 -1.31
N GLU A 127 6.49 9.69 -1.07
CA GLU A 127 6.06 10.59 0.00
C GLU A 127 4.57 10.95 -0.14
N ARG A 128 4.11 11.30 -1.35
CA ARG A 128 2.68 11.54 -1.64
C ARG A 128 1.82 10.32 -1.38
N THR A 129 2.31 9.14 -1.71
CA THR A 129 1.58 7.88 -1.45
C THR A 129 1.47 7.63 0.05
N TYR A 130 2.56 7.81 0.79
CA TYR A 130 2.58 7.66 2.25
C TYR A 130 1.70 8.69 2.95
N SER A 131 1.75 9.96 2.55
CA SER A 131 0.90 11.01 3.13
C SER A 131 -0.58 10.73 2.86
N THR A 132 -0.93 10.37 1.62
CA THR A 132 -2.30 10.01 1.25
C THR A 132 -2.82 8.80 2.03
N LEU A 133 -2.00 7.75 2.16
CA LEU A 133 -2.35 6.57 2.95
C LEU A 133 -2.57 6.94 4.41
N THR A 134 -1.68 7.72 4.99
CA THR A 134 -1.76 8.20 6.38
C THR A 134 -3.04 9.00 6.60
N ASP A 135 -3.36 9.95 5.73
CA ASP A 135 -4.56 10.78 5.82
C ASP A 135 -5.85 9.94 5.73
N LYS A 136 -5.92 9.01 4.77
CA LYS A 136 -7.07 8.10 4.64
C LYS A 136 -7.23 7.21 5.86
N MET A 137 -6.15 6.74 6.44
CA MET A 137 -6.19 5.91 7.64
C MET A 137 -6.61 6.69 8.89
N ILE A 138 -6.17 7.93 9.04
CA ILE A 138 -6.64 8.83 10.11
C ILE A 138 -8.15 9.02 9.96
N GLN A 139 -8.62 9.31 8.73
CA GLN A 139 -10.05 9.48 8.46
C GLN A 139 -10.87 8.23 8.84
N ILE A 140 -10.40 7.03 8.46
CA ILE A 140 -11.05 5.76 8.82
C ILE A 140 -11.08 5.57 10.34
N SER A 141 -9.97 5.86 11.02
CA SER A 141 -9.85 5.73 12.48
C SER A 141 -10.80 6.66 13.25
N VAL A 142 -10.98 7.89 12.77
CA VAL A 142 -11.93 8.86 13.34
C VAL A 142 -13.37 8.39 13.14
N ILE A 143 -13.75 7.98 11.93
CA ILE A 143 -15.10 7.45 11.64
C ILE A 143 -15.41 6.25 12.53
N TYR A 144 -14.45 5.33 12.65
CA TYR A 144 -14.58 4.16 13.50
C TYR A 144 -14.81 4.55 14.97
N SER A 145 -14.05 5.51 15.48
CA SER A 145 -14.20 6.02 16.86
C SER A 145 -15.59 6.62 17.11
N ILE A 146 -16.14 7.39 16.15
CA ILE A 146 -17.50 7.96 16.24
C ILE A 146 -18.56 6.85 16.29
N ILE A 147 -18.46 5.84 15.42
CA ILE A 147 -19.39 4.70 15.40
C ILE A 147 -19.33 3.96 16.73
N MET A 148 -18.15 3.72 17.27
CA MET A 148 -17.96 3.06 18.56
C MET A 148 -18.59 3.85 19.70
N ILE A 149 -18.38 5.17 19.76
CA ILE A 149 -19.00 6.03 20.78
C ILE A 149 -20.52 5.94 20.66
N PHE A 150 -21.08 6.05 19.46
CA PHE A 150 -22.52 5.93 19.23
C PHE A 150 -23.09 4.59 19.71
N LEU A 151 -22.42 3.47 19.38
CA LEU A 151 -22.83 2.14 19.81
C LEU A 151 -22.79 2.00 21.34
N ILE A 152 -21.76 2.52 22.00
CA ILE A 152 -21.64 2.50 23.47
C ILE A 152 -22.75 3.32 24.12
N VAL A 153 -23.06 4.51 23.59
CA VAL A 153 -24.14 5.36 24.09
C VAL A 153 -25.50 4.68 23.90
N LYS A 154 -25.76 4.09 22.73
CA LYS A 154 -26.99 3.35 22.45
C LYS A 154 -27.17 2.12 23.35
N GLU A 155 -26.10 1.42 23.71
CA GLU A 155 -26.17 0.27 24.62
C GLU A 155 -26.44 0.67 26.08
N ARG A 156 -26.15 1.93 26.44
CA ARG A 156 -26.39 2.50 27.79
C ARG A 156 -27.76 3.19 27.93
N SER A 157 -28.41 3.55 26.83
CA SER A 157 -29.76 4.14 26.78
C SER A 157 -30.85 3.07 26.71
#